data_AF-A0A847ACC7-F1
#
_entry.id   AF-A0A847ACC7-F1
#
_cell.length_a   1.000
_cell.length_b   1.000
_cell.length_c   1.000
_cell.angle_alpha   90.00
_cell.angle_beta   90.00
_cell.angle_gamma   90.00
#
_symmetry.space_group_name_H-M   'P 1'
#
loop_
_entity.id
_entity.type
_entity.pdbx_description
1 polymer ?
#
loop_
_entity_poly.entity_id
_entity_poly.type
_entity_poly.pdbx_seq_one_letter_code
_entity_poly.pdbx_strand_id
1 'polypeptide(L)'
;MRLKICAAFFALALLCALATPGAAQDLQDLLNDRTEAVWYEGEPLGDLIIGARAQFAFIYVDGKLAEAAWSDSLAPEWLKSNTSFSGSRETRKKVLFIIRVRAIKNLSLELPMISIGDRQLAPEDLLTNKHFAPL
;
A
#
# COMPACT_ATOMS: atom_id res chain seq x y z
N MET A 1 -28.28 32.20 -30.70
CA MET A 1 -27.13 32.07 -29.76
C MET A 1 -27.44 31.18 -28.54
N ARG A 2 -28.66 31.20 -27.98
CA ARG A 2 -29.04 30.43 -26.77
C ARG A 2 -29.04 28.90 -26.93
N LEU A 3 -29.37 28.38 -28.13
CA LEU A 3 -29.42 26.94 -28.39
C LEU A 3 -28.04 26.25 -28.37
N LYS A 4 -26.97 26.97 -28.74
CA LYS A 4 -25.58 26.45 -28.73
C LYS A 4 -25.01 26.32 -27.31
N ILE A 5 -25.44 27.20 -26.39
CA ILE A 5 -25.02 27.20 -24.98
C ILE A 5 -25.68 26.02 -24.25
N CYS A 6 -26.96 25.74 -24.52
CA CYS A 6 -27.65 24.58 -23.94
C CYS A 6 -27.05 23.25 -24.43
N ALA A 7 -26.71 23.16 -25.72
CA ALA A 7 -26.04 21.97 -26.26
C ALA A 7 -24.64 21.73 -25.65
N ALA A 8 -23.88 22.81 -25.43
CA ALA A 8 -22.58 22.72 -24.76
C ALA A 8 -22.70 22.29 -23.30
N PHE A 9 -23.69 22.79 -22.56
CA PHE A 9 -23.96 22.37 -21.19
C PHE A 9 -24.42 20.91 -21.10
N PHE A 10 -25.24 20.44 -22.03
CA PHE A 10 -25.71 19.06 -22.06
C PHE A 10 -24.58 18.09 -22.42
N ALA A 11 -23.69 18.47 -23.35
CA ALA A 11 -22.50 17.70 -23.68
C ALA A 11 -21.51 17.62 -22.50
N LEU A 12 -21.33 18.71 -21.75
CA LEU A 12 -20.47 18.75 -20.57
C LEU A 12 -21.02 17.88 -19.42
N ALA A 13 -22.34 17.90 -19.20
CA ALA A 13 -23.00 17.05 -18.22
C ALA A 13 -22.89 15.55 -18.58
N LEU A 14 -22.96 15.21 -19.87
CA LEU A 14 -22.80 13.83 -20.35
C LEU A 14 -21.36 13.31 -20.16
N LEU A 15 -20.36 14.18 -20.32
CA LEU A 15 -18.95 13.88 -20.09
C LEU A 15 -18.63 13.65 -18.60
N CYS A 16 -19.28 14.38 -17.69
CA CYS A 16 -19.14 14.13 -16.25
C CYS A 16 -19.82 12.83 -15.78
N ALA A 17 -20.87 12.37 -16.48
CA ALA A 17 -21.57 11.12 -16.16
C ALA A 17 -20.81 9.85 -16.61
N LEU A 18 -19.83 9.99 -17.50
CA LEU A 18 -18.96 8.89 -17.96
C LEU A 18 -17.68 8.73 -17.13
N ALA A 19 -17.46 9.59 -16.13
CA ALA A 19 -16.39 9.41 -15.16
C ALA A 19 -16.76 8.27 -14.20
N THR A 20 -16.49 7.03 -14.60
CA THR A 20 -16.60 5.87 -13.72
C THR A 20 -15.59 5.99 -12.58
N PRO A 21 -16.01 6.01 -11.30
CA PRO A 21 -15.12 5.93 -10.15
C PRO A 21 -14.69 4.45 -9.99
N GLY A 22 -13.94 3.92 -10.95
CA GLY A 22 -13.63 2.48 -11.00
C GLY A 22 -12.28 2.12 -10.39
N ALA A 23 -11.22 2.87 -10.71
CA ALA A 23 -9.85 2.45 -10.43
C ALA A 23 -9.44 2.63 -8.95
N ALA A 24 -9.82 3.75 -8.32
CA ALA A 24 -9.41 4.05 -6.95
C ALA A 24 -10.10 3.14 -5.90
N GLN A 25 -11.36 2.76 -6.16
CA GLN A 25 -12.09 1.85 -5.29
C GLN A 25 -11.49 0.42 -5.39
N ASP A 26 -11.17 -0.02 -6.60
CA ASP A 26 -10.49 -1.30 -6.84
C ASP A 26 -9.11 -1.36 -6.15
N LEU A 27 -8.29 -0.31 -6.24
CA LEU A 27 -7.00 -0.29 -5.56
C LEU A 27 -7.11 -0.35 -4.03
N GLN A 28 -8.05 0.40 -3.45
CA GLN A 28 -8.22 0.42 -2.00
C GLN A 28 -8.74 -0.91 -1.47
N ASP A 29 -9.66 -1.55 -2.19
CA ASP A 29 -10.16 -2.89 -1.86
C ASP A 29 -9.02 -3.91 -1.94
N LEU A 30 -8.19 -3.86 -2.99
CA LEU A 30 -7.03 -4.73 -3.09
C LEU A 30 -6.05 -4.54 -1.93
N LEU A 31 -5.80 -3.30 -1.51
CA LEU A 31 -4.95 -2.99 -0.36
C LEU A 31 -5.55 -3.54 0.93
N ASN A 32 -6.85 -3.36 1.16
CA ASN A 32 -7.52 -3.85 2.37
C ASN A 32 -7.41 -5.38 2.46
N ASP A 33 -7.64 -6.10 1.36
CA ASP A 33 -7.56 -7.56 1.31
C ASP A 33 -6.14 -8.12 1.54
N ARG A 34 -5.11 -7.31 1.26
CA ARG A 34 -3.70 -7.73 1.29
C ARG A 34 -2.92 -7.17 2.46
N THR A 35 -3.56 -6.33 3.28
CA THR A 35 -2.92 -5.65 4.40
C THR A 35 -3.32 -6.27 5.71
N GLU A 36 -2.33 -6.75 6.45
CA GLU A 36 -2.50 -7.15 7.85
C GLU A 36 -1.78 -6.17 8.77
N ALA A 37 -2.47 -5.73 9.82
CA ALA A 37 -1.94 -4.77 10.79
C ALA A 37 -1.56 -5.47 12.09
N VAL A 38 -0.31 -5.30 12.53
CA VAL A 38 0.22 -5.84 13.78
C VAL A 38 0.60 -4.69 14.71
N TRP A 39 0.17 -4.78 15.97
CA TRP A 39 0.46 -3.78 17.00
C TRP A 39 1.52 -4.31 17.95
N TYR A 40 2.73 -3.79 17.86
CA TYR A 40 3.86 -4.22 18.67
C TYR A 40 3.76 -3.65 20.09
N GLU A 41 3.78 -4.55 21.08
CA GLU A 41 3.50 -4.25 22.50
C GLU A 41 2.14 -3.56 22.72
N GLY A 42 1.17 -3.81 21.83
CA GLY A 42 -0.20 -3.31 21.94
C GLY A 42 -1.10 -4.30 22.66
N GLU A 43 -2.07 -3.79 23.42
CA GLU A 43 -3.11 -4.57 24.07
C GLU A 43 -4.52 -4.10 23.64
N PRO A 44 -5.46 -5.03 23.40
CA PRO A 44 -6.83 -4.66 23.07
C PRO A 44 -7.59 -4.18 24.31
N LEU A 45 -8.31 -3.07 24.17
CA LEU A 45 -9.26 -2.52 25.13
C LEU A 45 -10.56 -2.21 24.41
N GLY A 46 -11.47 -3.18 24.35
CA GLY A 46 -12.66 -3.10 23.50
C GLY A 46 -12.23 -3.01 22.03
N ASP A 47 -12.69 -1.96 21.35
CA ASP A 47 -12.37 -1.69 19.94
C ASP A 47 -11.08 -0.86 19.75
N LEU A 48 -10.34 -0.61 20.83
CA LEU A 48 -9.11 0.19 20.83
C LEU A 48 -7.88 -0.67 21.07
N ILE A 49 -6.74 -0.24 20.53
CA ILE A 49 -5.43 -0.75 20.90
C ILE A 49 -4.72 0.30 21.75
N ILE A 50 -4.32 -0.09 22.96
CA ILE A 50 -3.58 0.75 23.89
C ILE A 50 -2.16 0.22 24.08
N GLY A 51 -1.28 1.05 24.64
CA GLY A 51 0.08 0.64 25.01
C GLY A 51 1.07 0.54 23.84
N ALA A 52 0.58 0.30 22.62
CA ALA A 52 1.39 0.00 21.43
C ALA A 52 2.57 0.96 21.23
N ARG A 53 3.74 0.40 20.95
CA ARG A 53 4.95 1.15 20.59
C ARG A 53 5.03 1.42 19.10
N ALA A 54 4.51 0.52 18.28
CA ALA A 54 4.43 0.71 16.85
C ALA A 54 3.29 -0.10 16.23
N GLN A 55 2.86 0.36 15.06
CA GLN A 55 1.98 -0.37 14.16
C GLN A 55 2.78 -0.78 12.92
N PHE A 56 2.68 -2.05 12.56
CA PHE A 56 3.22 -2.61 11.33
C PHE A 56 2.07 -2.94 10.40
N ALA A 57 2.11 -2.48 9.16
CA ALA A 57 1.22 -2.94 8.12
C ALA A 57 2.02 -3.77 7.12
N PHE A 58 1.71 -5.06 7.05
CA PHE A 58 2.28 -6.01 6.10
C PHE A 58 1.36 -6.09 4.90
N ILE A 59 1.85 -5.67 3.74
CA ILE A 59 1.08 -5.64 2.50
C ILE A 59 1.68 -6.67 1.56
N TYR A 60 0.92 -7.72 1.25
CA TYR A 60 1.30 -8.72 0.25
C TYR A 60 1.18 -8.14 -1.15
N VAL A 61 2.24 -8.25 -1.96
CA VAL A 61 2.26 -7.72 -3.33
C VAL A 61 2.15 -8.86 -4.33
N ASP A 62 0.98 -8.98 -4.95
CA ASP A 62 0.73 -9.81 -6.13
C ASP A 62 0.75 -8.98 -7.42
N GLY A 63 0.67 -9.68 -8.57
CA GLY A 63 0.61 -9.02 -9.87
C GLY A 63 -0.59 -8.07 -10.01
N LYS A 64 -1.73 -8.42 -9.39
CA LYS A 64 -2.95 -7.60 -9.42
C LYS A 64 -2.77 -6.28 -8.68
N LEU A 65 -2.24 -6.31 -7.45
CA LEU A 65 -1.97 -5.09 -6.69
C LEU A 65 -0.92 -4.23 -7.39
N ALA A 66 0.11 -4.84 -7.98
CA ALA A 66 1.11 -4.11 -8.74
C ALA A 66 0.48 -3.41 -9.95
N GLU A 67 -0.29 -4.12 -10.77
CA GLU A 67 -0.99 -3.56 -11.93
C GLU A 67 -1.96 -2.44 -11.55
N ALA A 68 -2.76 -2.64 -10.49
CA ALA A 68 -3.69 -1.63 -9.99
C ALA A 68 -2.96 -0.37 -9.51
N ALA A 69 -1.84 -0.52 -8.79
CA ALA A 69 -1.04 0.60 -8.31
C ALA A 69 -0.47 1.45 -9.46
N TRP A 70 -0.09 0.82 -10.58
CA TRP A 70 0.43 1.54 -11.75
C TRP A 70 -0.67 2.14 -12.63
N SER A 71 -1.83 1.49 -12.69
CA SER A 71 -2.99 1.92 -13.47
C SER A 71 -3.72 3.11 -12.85
N ASP A 72 -3.66 3.24 -11.52
CA ASP A 72 -4.28 4.36 -10.81
C ASP A 72 -3.33 5.58 -10.76
N SER A 73 -3.78 6.71 -11.33
CA SER A 73 -3.02 7.97 -11.34
C SER A 73 -2.91 8.61 -9.96
N LEU A 74 -3.85 8.30 -9.05
CA LEU A 74 -3.90 8.79 -7.68
C LEU A 74 -3.16 7.87 -6.69
N ALA A 75 -2.69 6.69 -7.12
CA ALA A 75 -1.98 5.81 -6.23
C ALA A 75 -0.71 6.49 -5.68
N PRO A 76 -0.43 6.35 -4.39
CA PRO A 76 0.68 7.05 -3.77
C PRO A 76 2.02 6.51 -4.27
N GLU A 77 3.01 7.41 -4.36
CA GLU A 77 4.33 7.08 -4.92
C GLU A 77 5.06 5.96 -4.17
N TRP A 78 4.87 5.88 -2.84
CA TRP A 78 5.44 4.78 -2.05
C TRP A 78 4.91 3.41 -2.51
N LEU A 79 3.67 3.33 -2.99
CA LEU A 79 3.10 2.08 -3.45
C LEU A 79 3.69 1.72 -4.81
N LYS A 80 3.67 2.65 -5.77
CA LYS A 80 4.24 2.45 -7.12
C LYS A 80 5.72 2.07 -7.09
N SER A 81 6.52 2.81 -6.32
CA SER A 81 7.96 2.56 -6.19
C SER A 81 8.26 1.18 -5.59
N ASN A 82 7.52 0.72 -4.58
CA ASN A 82 7.77 -0.60 -3.98
C ASN A 82 7.13 -1.75 -4.77
N THR A 83 6.01 -1.55 -5.48
CA THR A 83 5.46 -2.57 -6.37
C THR A 83 6.26 -2.75 -7.66
N SER A 84 7.15 -1.80 -8.01
CA SER A 84 8.06 -1.93 -9.15
C SER A 84 9.00 -3.15 -9.07
N PHE A 85 9.27 -3.65 -7.86
CA PHE A 85 10.02 -4.87 -7.65
C PHE A 85 9.22 -6.13 -7.96
N SER A 86 7.90 -6.06 -8.15
CA SER A 86 7.08 -7.22 -8.45
C SER A 86 7.47 -7.82 -9.81
N GLY A 87 7.85 -9.10 -9.82
CA GLY A 87 8.30 -9.79 -11.03
C GLY A 87 9.71 -9.41 -11.51
N SER A 88 10.44 -8.59 -10.74
CA SER A 88 11.84 -8.26 -11.03
C SER A 88 12.76 -9.47 -10.87
N ARG A 89 14.05 -9.30 -11.19
CA ARG A 89 15.04 -10.38 -11.02
C ARG A 89 15.19 -10.78 -9.55
N GLU A 90 15.09 -9.82 -8.65
CA GLU A 90 15.30 -9.91 -7.21
C GLU A 90 14.15 -10.67 -6.52
N THR A 91 12.93 -10.55 -7.05
CA THR A 91 11.70 -11.14 -6.49
C THR A 91 11.19 -12.36 -7.26
N ARG A 92 11.83 -12.74 -8.37
CA ARG A 92 11.43 -13.89 -9.18
C ARG A 92 11.38 -15.16 -8.32
N LYS A 93 10.23 -15.85 -8.31
CA LYS A 93 9.94 -17.04 -7.46
C LYS A 93 9.99 -16.78 -5.95
N LYS A 94 10.04 -15.52 -5.52
CA LYS A 94 9.91 -15.12 -4.12
C LYS A 94 8.58 -14.42 -3.91
N VAL A 95 8.23 -14.26 -2.65
CA VAL A 95 7.11 -13.42 -2.24
C VAL A 95 7.64 -12.01 -1.95
N LEU A 96 6.88 -11.01 -2.36
CA LEU A 96 7.16 -9.60 -2.08
C LEU A 96 6.16 -9.07 -1.04
N PHE A 97 6.69 -8.44 0.00
CA PHE A 97 5.92 -7.70 0.99
C PHE A 97 6.38 -6.25 1.03
N ILE A 98 5.43 -5.32 1.20
CA ILE A 98 5.71 -3.96 1.65
C ILE A 98 5.41 -3.92 3.14
N ILE A 99 6.38 -3.53 3.95
CA ILE A 99 6.21 -3.38 5.39
C ILE A 99 6.24 -1.91 5.72
N ARG A 100 5.10 -1.37 6.17
CA ARG A 100 5.01 0.02 6.63
C ARG A 100 5.06 0.03 8.14
N VAL A 101 5.99 0.80 8.69
CA VAL A 101 6.16 0.94 10.14
C VAL A 101 5.75 2.32 10.57
N ARG A 102 4.85 2.39 11.55
CA ARG A 102 4.47 3.62 12.24
C ARG A 102 4.89 3.50 13.70
N ALA A 103 5.99 4.14 14.07
CA ALA A 103 6.39 4.26 15.47
C ALA A 103 5.47 5.25 16.19
N ILE A 104 4.90 4.82 17.32
CA ILE A 104 4.04 5.62 18.21
C ILE A 104 4.88 6.15 19.37
N LYS A 105 5.81 5.33 19.86
CA LYS A 105 6.82 5.66 20.86
C LYS A 105 8.21 5.37 20.29
N ASN A 106 9.26 5.79 20.99
CA ASN A 106 10.63 5.45 20.63
C ASN A 106 10.76 3.93 20.46
N LEU A 107 11.14 3.51 19.26
CA LEU A 107 11.34 2.12 18.88
C LEU A 107 12.70 2.03 18.18
N SER A 108 13.59 1.23 18.74
CA SER A 108 14.73 0.69 17.99
C SER A 108 14.24 -0.60 17.37
N LEU A 109 14.24 -0.64 16.03
CA LEU A 109 13.78 -1.77 15.25
C LEU A 109 15.01 -2.32 14.52
N GLU A 110 15.21 -3.62 14.60
CA GLU A 110 16.24 -4.34 13.84
C GLU A 110 15.53 -5.35 12.93
N LEU A 111 16.08 -5.61 11.73
CA LEU A 111 15.48 -6.54 10.77
C LEU A 111 15.13 -7.91 11.38
N PRO A 112 15.97 -8.54 12.23
CA PRO A 112 15.65 -9.85 12.80
C PRO A 112 14.43 -9.85 13.72
N MET A 113 13.95 -8.69 14.18
CA MET A 113 12.71 -8.62 14.95
C MET A 113 11.47 -8.91 14.09
N ILE A 114 11.60 -8.88 12.76
CA ILE A 114 10.52 -9.15 11.82
C ILE A 114 10.74 -10.55 11.23
N SER A 115 9.71 -11.39 11.34
CA SER A 115 9.66 -12.71 10.72
C SER A 115 8.41 -12.83 9.86
N ILE A 116 8.55 -13.43 8.68
CA ILE A 116 7.45 -13.73 7.77
C ILE A 116 7.46 -15.24 7.52
N GLY A 117 6.44 -15.94 8.04
CA GLY A 117 6.45 -17.39 8.07
C GLY A 117 7.64 -17.91 8.90
N ASP A 118 8.49 -18.70 8.28
CA ASP A 118 9.72 -19.26 8.86
C ASP A 118 10.97 -18.43 8.55
N ARG A 119 10.85 -17.34 7.78
CA ARG A 119 11.96 -16.48 7.39
C ARG A 119 12.07 -15.27 8.30
N GLN A 120 13.15 -15.20 9.07
CA GLN A 120 13.59 -13.98 9.75
C GLN A 120 14.24 -13.03 8.72
N LEU A 121 13.91 -11.74 8.77
CA LEU A 121 14.42 -10.79 7.78
C LEU A 121 15.92 -10.53 7.98
N ALA A 122 16.65 -10.57 6.87
CA ALA A 122 18.06 -10.23 6.80
C ALA A 122 18.30 -9.06 5.83
N PRO A 123 19.47 -8.38 5.87
CA PRO A 123 19.75 -7.24 5.01
C PRO A 123 19.60 -7.50 3.51
N GLU A 124 19.84 -8.73 3.05
CA GLU A 124 19.66 -9.15 1.65
C GLU A 124 18.19 -9.26 1.21
N ASP A 125 17.25 -9.32 2.16
CA ASP A 125 15.81 -9.37 1.88
C ASP A 125 15.23 -7.96 1.67
N LEU A 126 15.98 -6.91 2.02
CA LEU A 126 15.56 -5.52 1.88
C LEU A 126 15.81 -4.99 0.46
N LEU A 127 14.72 -4.64 -0.23
CA LEU A 127 14.78 -4.05 -1.58
C LEU A 127 14.70 -2.51 -1.57
N THR A 128 14.06 -1.95 -0.54
CA THR A 128 13.92 -0.50 -0.37
C THR A 128 15.26 0.13 -0.01
N ASN A 129 15.43 1.42 -0.32
CA ASN A 129 16.62 2.17 0.08
C ASN A 129 16.83 2.08 1.61
N LYS A 130 18.07 1.77 1.99
CA LYS A 130 18.57 1.65 3.35
C LYS A 130 18.22 2.82 4.27
N HIS A 131 18.09 4.03 3.73
CA HIS A 131 17.68 5.21 4.50
C HIS A 131 16.22 5.18 5.00
N PHE A 132 15.37 4.35 4.37
CA PHE A 132 13.98 4.16 4.77
C PHE A 132 13.76 2.86 5.54
N ALA A 133 14.83 2.12 5.83
CA ALA A 133 14.77 0.84 6.51
C ALA A 133 15.34 0.95 7.92
N PRO A 134 14.83 0.15 8.87
CA PRO A 134 15.44 -0.02 10.18
C PRO A 134 16.79 -0.74 10.00
N LEU A 135 17.89 0.00 10.16
CA LEU A 135 19.27 -0.50 10.12
C LEU A 135 20.01 -0.09 11.38
#